data_AF-A0A665VYR6-F1
#
_entry.id   AF-A0A665VYR6-F1
#
_cell.length_a   1.000
_cell.length_b   1.000
_cell.length_c   1.000
_cell.angle_alpha   90.00
_cell.angle_beta   90.00
_cell.angle_gamma   90.00
#
_symmetry.space_group_name_H-M   'P 1'
#
loop_
_entity.id
_entity.type
_entity.pdbx_description
1 polymer ?
#
loop_
_entity_poly.entity_id
_entity_poly.type
_entity_poly.pdbx_seq_one_letter_code
_entity_poly.pdbx_strand_id
1 'polypeptide(L)'
;DPSVVCLCRNVVSSVKLGCRLDLNVIAQKVWNVEFNPKVFRALTMRIRKPRTSAVIYESGSVVCTGAKSEEEARVAARRFARRLQKLGFPISFLDFRVRNVVGSFQLNLIVCSHLQRTSRNVLS
;
A
#
# COMPACT_ATOMS: atom_id res chain seq x y z
N ASP A 1 -9.97 -19.19 27.57
CA ASP A 1 -9.18 -17.95 27.41
C ASP A 1 -9.85 -17.00 26.44
N PRO A 2 -9.97 -15.70 26.75
CA PRO A 2 -10.40 -14.72 25.75
C PRO A 2 -9.29 -14.63 24.69
N SER A 3 -9.49 -15.30 23.57
CA SER A 3 -8.54 -15.33 22.45
C SER A 3 -8.43 -13.94 21.85
N VAL A 4 -7.33 -13.24 22.11
CA VAL A 4 -7.02 -11.96 21.48
C VAL A 4 -6.73 -12.20 20.00
N VAL A 5 -7.59 -11.70 19.12
CA VAL A 5 -7.40 -11.79 17.67
C VAL A 5 -6.83 -10.48 17.15
N CYS A 6 -5.62 -10.53 16.59
CA CYS A 6 -5.01 -9.41 15.85
C CYS A 6 -5.31 -9.55 14.36
N LEU A 7 -5.86 -8.49 13.77
CA LEU A 7 -6.19 -8.43 12.35
C LEU A 7 -5.23 -7.46 11.64
N CYS A 8 -4.52 -7.96 10.63
CA CYS A 8 -3.78 -7.09 9.73
C CYS A 8 -4.75 -6.28 8.86
N ARG A 9 -4.67 -4.96 8.96
CA ARG A 9 -5.54 -4.02 8.24
C ARG A 9 -4.92 -3.54 6.95
N ASN A 10 -3.62 -3.29 6.95
CA ASN A 10 -2.92 -2.75 5.80
C ASN A 10 -1.43 -3.05 5.85
N VAL A 11 -0.89 -3.51 4.73
CA VAL A 11 0.54 -3.66 4.47
C VAL A 11 0.93 -2.64 3.41
N VAL A 12 1.88 -1.79 3.77
CA VAL A 12 2.54 -0.86 2.85
C VAL A 12 3.86 -1.50 2.44
N SER A 13 4.09 -1.61 1.13
CA SER A 13 5.33 -2.15 0.58
C SER A 13 5.91 -1.21 -0.48
N SER A 14 7.20 -1.33 -0.74
CA SER A 14 7.88 -0.63 -1.82
C SER A 14 8.71 -1.60 -2.66
N VAL A 15 8.84 -1.32 -3.95
CA VAL A 15 9.66 -2.07 -4.90
C VAL A 15 10.32 -1.10 -5.88
N LYS A 16 11.51 -1.46 -6.38
CA LYS A 16 12.18 -0.75 -7.47
C LYS A 16 12.05 -1.54 -8.76
N LEU A 17 11.77 -0.84 -9.85
CA LEU A 17 11.59 -1.44 -11.18
C LEU A 17 12.85 -1.40 -12.06
N GLY A 18 13.93 -0.80 -11.56
CA GLY A 18 15.25 -0.79 -12.23
C GLY A 18 15.35 0.06 -13.51
N CYS A 19 14.30 0.81 -13.86
CA CYS A 19 14.25 1.66 -15.04
C CYS A 19 13.50 2.97 -14.75
N ARG A 20 13.80 4.02 -15.53
CA ARG A 20 12.99 5.24 -15.52
C ARG A 20 11.67 5.01 -16.27
N LEU A 21 10.60 5.61 -15.77
CA LEU A 21 9.25 5.47 -16.30
C LEU A 21 8.72 6.82 -16.75
N ASP A 22 8.28 6.91 -18.00
CA ASP A 22 7.55 8.08 -18.47
C ASP A 22 6.09 7.98 -18.02
N LEU A 23 5.76 8.77 -16.98
CA LEU A 23 4.42 8.77 -16.39
C LEU A 23 3.35 9.33 -17.34
N ASN A 24 3.72 10.21 -18.28
CA ASN A 24 2.77 10.75 -19.26
C ASN A 24 2.33 9.64 -20.24
N VAL A 25 3.29 8.86 -20.73
CA VAL A 25 3.02 7.72 -21.61
C VAL A 25 2.14 6.68 -20.92
N ILE A 26 2.40 6.41 -19.64
CA ILE A 26 1.58 5.48 -18.85
C ILE A 26 0.17 6.04 -18.66
N ALA A 27 0.03 7.33 -18.34
CA ALA A 27 -1.26 7.99 -18.15
C ALA A 27 -2.14 7.98 -19.41
N GLN A 28 -1.52 8.16 -20.59
CA GLN A 28 -2.24 8.11 -21.87
C GLN A 28 -2.67 6.69 -22.26
N LYS A 29 -1.85 5.68 -21.95
CA LYS A 29 -2.10 4.28 -22.35
C LYS A 29 -3.02 3.53 -21.38
N VAL A 30 -3.12 3.95 -20.13
CA VAL A 30 -3.87 3.22 -19.09
C VAL A 30 -5.05 4.05 -18.62
N TRP A 31 -6.27 3.57 -18.82
CA TRP A 31 -7.49 4.29 -18.43
C TRP A 31 -7.75 4.35 -16.92
N ASN A 32 -7.21 3.40 -16.14
CA ASN A 32 -7.45 3.29 -14.70
C ASN A 32 -6.28 3.82 -13.86
N VAL A 33 -5.84 5.03 -14.17
CA VAL A 33 -4.75 5.74 -13.48
C VAL A 33 -5.14 7.18 -13.21
N GLU A 34 -4.65 7.71 -12.10
CA GLU A 34 -4.79 9.11 -11.70
C GLU A 34 -3.40 9.74 -11.79
N PHE A 35 -3.24 10.76 -12.63
CA PHE A 35 -1.97 11.47 -12.79
C PHE A 35 -2.21 12.96 -13.03
N ASN A 36 -1.65 13.79 -12.15
CA ASN A 36 -1.66 15.25 -12.29
C ASN A 36 -0.28 15.81 -11.90
N PRO A 37 0.62 16.02 -12.87
CA PRO A 37 2.01 16.40 -12.59
C PRO A 37 2.15 17.77 -11.91
N LYS A 38 1.13 18.64 -11.99
CA LYS A 38 1.11 19.95 -11.33
C LYS A 38 0.88 19.83 -9.82
N VAL A 39 0.14 18.81 -9.40
CA VAL A 39 -0.25 18.58 -7.99
C VAL A 39 0.66 17.53 -7.35
N PHE A 40 0.95 16.44 -8.07
CA PHE A 40 1.68 15.31 -7.54
C PHE A 40 2.52 14.65 -8.63
N ARG A 41 3.85 14.64 -8.44
CA ARG A 41 4.83 14.08 -9.40
C ARG A 41 4.92 12.55 -9.32
N ALA A 42 3.77 11.89 -9.26
CA ALA A 42 3.66 10.44 -9.28
C ALA A 42 2.29 10.02 -9.82
N LEU A 43 2.24 8.83 -10.39
CA LEU A 43 1.03 8.25 -10.96
C LEU A 43 0.42 7.25 -9.99
N THR A 44 -0.87 7.38 -9.70
CA THR A 44 -1.60 6.42 -8.87
C THR A 44 -2.35 5.42 -9.75
N MET A 45 -2.06 4.13 -9.59
CA MET A 45 -2.74 3.05 -10.30
C MET A 45 -3.44 2.13 -9.30
N ARG A 46 -4.65 1.65 -9.62
CA ARG A 46 -5.42 0.76 -8.74
C ARG A 46 -5.72 -0.57 -9.41
N ILE A 47 -5.75 -1.64 -8.62
CA ILE A 47 -6.22 -2.96 -9.05
C ILE A 47 -7.27 -3.49 -8.07
N ARG A 48 -8.21 -4.30 -8.58
CA ARG A 48 -9.33 -4.85 -7.78
C ARG A 48 -8.98 -6.13 -7.03
N LYS A 49 -8.08 -6.95 -7.57
CA LYS A 49 -7.68 -8.24 -6.99
C LYS A 49 -6.14 -8.35 -7.01
N PRO A 50 -5.45 -8.40 -5.86
CA PRO A 50 -5.93 -7.92 -4.55
C PRO A 50 -6.37 -6.45 -4.64
N ARG A 51 -7.23 -5.96 -3.73
CA ARG A 51 -7.72 -4.57 -3.77
C ARG A 51 -6.62 -3.65 -3.25
N THR A 52 -5.76 -3.17 -4.14
CA THR A 52 -4.56 -2.40 -3.77
C THR A 52 -4.37 -1.20 -4.69
N SER A 53 -3.72 -0.17 -4.14
CA SER A 53 -3.29 1.01 -4.87
C SER A 53 -1.77 1.03 -4.94
N ALA A 54 -1.21 1.49 -6.06
CA ALA A 54 0.20 1.73 -6.22
C ALA A 54 0.45 3.17 -6.62
N VAL A 55 1.42 3.80 -5.96
CA VAL A 55 1.99 5.09 -6.35
C VAL A 55 3.30 4.81 -7.08
N ILE A 56 3.38 5.23 -8.33
CA ILE A 56 4.49 4.98 -9.25
C ILE A 56 5.22 6.30 -9.50
N TYR A 57 6.52 6.31 -9.21
CA TYR A 57 7.39 7.46 -9.44
C TYR A 57 8.17 7.30 -10.74
N GLU A 58 8.54 8.43 -11.36
CA GLU A 58 9.37 8.47 -12.56
C GLU A 58 10.71 7.74 -12.40
N SER A 59 11.24 7.70 -11.17
CA SER A 59 12.46 6.96 -10.82
C SER A 59 12.35 5.43 -10.93
N GLY A 60 11.16 4.90 -11.23
CA GLY A 60 10.87 3.46 -11.21
C GLY A 60 10.62 2.91 -9.81
N SER A 61 10.54 3.76 -8.79
CA SER A 61 10.09 3.34 -7.46
C SER A 61 8.57 3.21 -7.44
N VAL A 62 8.07 2.14 -6.80
CA VAL A 62 6.63 1.89 -6.66
C VAL A 62 6.32 1.61 -5.20
N VAL A 63 5.34 2.33 -4.65
CA VAL A 63 4.81 2.11 -3.31
C VAL A 63 3.42 1.50 -3.44
N CYS A 64 3.22 0.32 -2.87
CA CYS A 64 1.95 -0.40 -2.88
C CYS A 64 1.28 -0.34 -1.50
N THR A 65 -0.03 -0.07 -1.48
CA THR A 65 -0.87 0.01 -0.27
C THR A 65 -2.19 -0.76 -0.44
N GLY A 66 -2.81 -1.15 0.66
CA GLY A 66 -4.14 -1.79 0.69
C GLY A 66 -4.12 -3.32 0.80
N ALA A 67 -2.94 -3.95 0.83
CA ALA A 67 -2.83 -5.39 1.01
C ALA A 67 -3.08 -5.77 2.48
N LYS A 68 -3.65 -6.97 2.74
CA LYS A 68 -3.91 -7.45 4.11
C LYS A 68 -2.87 -8.47 4.61
N SER A 69 -1.94 -8.87 3.76
CA SER A 69 -0.80 -9.70 4.13
C SER A 69 0.43 -9.31 3.31
N GLU A 70 1.60 -9.79 3.74
CA GLU A 70 2.84 -9.62 2.99
C GLU A 70 2.77 -10.30 1.61
N GLU A 71 2.20 -11.50 1.55
CA GLU A 71 2.03 -12.27 0.31
C GLU A 71 1.15 -11.51 -0.67
N GLU A 72 0.02 -10.97 -0.21
CA GLU A 72 -0.85 -10.13 -1.03
C GLU A 72 -0.11 -8.89 -1.54
N ALA A 73 0.68 -8.23 -0.70
CA ALA A 73 1.48 -7.07 -1.08
C ALA A 73 2.51 -7.42 -2.17
N ARG A 74 3.18 -8.56 -2.02
CA ARG A 74 4.16 -9.08 -3.00
C ARG A 74 3.49 -9.43 -4.32
N VAL A 75 2.31 -10.07 -4.29
CA VAL A 75 1.53 -10.38 -5.50
C VAL A 75 1.03 -9.11 -6.18
N ALA A 76 0.54 -8.13 -5.42
CA ALA A 76 0.11 -6.82 -5.92
C ALA A 76 1.25 -6.11 -6.65
N ALA A 77 2.41 -5.97 -6.00
CA ALA A 77 3.60 -5.34 -6.58
C ALA A 77 4.02 -6.01 -7.89
N ARG A 78 4.02 -7.35 -7.95
CA ARG A 78 4.31 -8.08 -9.21
C ARG A 78 3.28 -7.83 -10.30
N ARG A 79 1.99 -7.68 -9.95
CA ARG A 79 0.95 -7.34 -10.93
C ARG A 79 1.14 -5.94 -11.52
N PHE A 80 1.52 -4.96 -10.69
CA PHE A 80 1.85 -3.62 -11.17
C PHE A 80 3.07 -3.64 -12.09
N ALA A 81 4.15 -4.33 -11.69
CA ALA A 81 5.34 -4.50 -12.52
C ALA A 81 5.01 -5.14 -13.88
N ARG A 82 4.21 -6.22 -13.91
CA ARG A 82 3.78 -6.87 -15.16
C ARG A 82 2.93 -5.97 -16.05
N ARG A 83 2.05 -5.13 -15.48
CA ARG A 83 1.26 -4.18 -16.28
C ARG A 83 2.15 -3.17 -16.97
N LEU A 84 3.12 -2.62 -16.24
CA LEU A 84 4.09 -1.69 -16.80
C LEU A 84 5.01 -2.39 -17.83
N GLN A 85 5.35 -3.67 -17.63
CA GLN A 85 6.16 -4.43 -18.57
C GLN A 85 5.43 -4.60 -19.92
N LYS A 86 4.12 -4.83 -19.88
CA LYS A 86 3.26 -4.89 -21.08
C LYS A 86 3.16 -3.57 -21.85
N LEU A 87 3.51 -2.44 -21.23
CA LEU A 87 3.56 -1.14 -21.91
C LEU A 87 4.88 -0.91 -22.66
N GLY A 88 5.84 -1.84 -22.55
CA GLY A 88 7.13 -1.79 -23.24
C GLY A 88 8.30 -1.31 -22.37
N PHE A 89 8.13 -1.13 -21.07
CA PHE A 89 9.22 -0.70 -20.19
C PHE A 89 10.13 -1.90 -19.79
N PRO A 90 11.46 -1.74 -19.80
CA PRO A 90 12.42 -2.79 -19.42
C PRO A 90 12.48 -2.94 -17.89
N ILE A 91 11.48 -3.63 -17.33
CA ILE A 91 11.27 -3.71 -15.89
C ILE A 91 12.01 -4.90 -15.26
N SER A 92 12.70 -4.62 -14.16
CA SER A 92 13.28 -5.61 -13.25
C SER A 92 12.64 -5.48 -11.87
N PHE A 93 12.18 -6.59 -11.28
CA PHE A 93 11.58 -6.56 -9.95
C PHE A 93 12.65 -6.62 -8.86
N LEU A 94 13.09 -5.46 -8.35
CA LEU A 94 14.22 -5.31 -7.44
C LEU A 94 13.79 -4.75 -6.08
N ASP A 95 14.52 -5.09 -5.02
CA ASP A 95 14.37 -4.49 -3.68
C ASP A 95 12.92 -4.45 -3.15
N PHE A 96 12.16 -5.54 -3.27
CA PHE A 96 10.84 -5.61 -2.62
C PHE A 96 11.01 -5.58 -1.09
N ARG A 97 10.38 -4.59 -0.44
CA ARG A 97 10.42 -4.41 1.01
C ARG A 97 9.06 -4.03 1.56
N VAL A 98 8.67 -4.65 2.68
CA VAL A 98 7.55 -4.16 3.49
C VAL A 98 8.03 -2.94 4.28
N ARG A 99 7.29 -1.84 4.18
CA ARG A 99 7.59 -0.55 4.81
C ARG A 99 6.86 -0.37 6.12
N ASN A 100 5.59 -0.78 6.17
CA ASN A 100 4.73 -0.61 7.33
C ASN A 100 3.63 -1.67 7.34
N VAL A 101 3.20 -2.07 8.54
CA VAL A 101 2.07 -2.96 8.76
C VAL A 101 1.17 -2.32 9.81
N VAL A 102 -0.10 -2.11 9.47
CA VAL A 102 -1.13 -1.60 10.36
C VAL A 102 -1.95 -2.79 10.86
N GLY A 103 -1.94 -3.02 12.16
CA GLY A 103 -2.74 -4.04 12.83
C GLY A 103 -3.81 -3.41 13.72
N SER A 104 -4.92 -4.12 13.92
CA SER A 104 -5.92 -3.79 14.93
C SER A 104 -6.30 -5.06 15.68
N PHE A 105 -6.45 -4.98 17.00
CA PHE A 105 -6.95 -6.08 17.82
C PHE A 105 -8.13 -5.61 18.67
N GLN A 106 -9.00 -6.54 19.05
CA GLN A 106 -10.14 -6.25 19.91
C GLN A 106 -10.01 -7.06 21.20
N LEU A 107 -10.05 -6.37 22.34
CA LEU A 107 -10.10 -6.97 23.67
C LEU A 107 -11.55 -6.92 24.16
N ASN A 108 -12.18 -8.08 24.29
CA ASN A 108 -13.46 -8.20 24.98
C ASN A 108 -13.18 -8.32 26.49
N LEU A 109 -12.75 -7.21 27.11
CA LEU A 109 -12.67 -7.10 28.56
C LEU A 109 -14.00 -6.53 29.06
N ILE A 110 -14.61 -7.18 30.06
CA ILE A 110 -15.67 -6.57 30.86
C ILE A 110 -15.00 -5.51 31.72
N VAL A 111 -14.95 -4.27 31.23
CA VAL A 111 -14.44 -3.15 32.01
C VAL A 111 -15.57 -2.69 32.95
N CYS A 112 -15.42 -2.94 34.25
CA CYS A 112 -16.25 -2.28 35.26
C CYS A 112 -16.15 -0.76 35.07
N SER A 113 -17.29 -0.12 34.86
CA SER A 113 -17.47 1.29 34.47
C SER A 113 -16.85 2.34 35.41
N HIS A 114 -16.25 1.93 36.53
CA HIS A 114 -15.59 2.82 37.48
C HIS A 114 -14.16 3.22 37.09
N LEU A 115 -13.47 2.46 36.23
CA LEU A 115 -12.04 2.69 35.90
C LEU A 115 -11.80 3.53 34.63
N GLN A 116 -12.83 3.88 33.86
CA GLN A 116 -12.68 4.70 32.64
C GLN A 116 -12.45 6.20 32.91
N ARG A 117 -12.63 6.69 34.15
CA ARG A 117 -12.49 8.12 34.47
C ARG A 117 -11.05 8.60 34.63
N THR A 118 -10.07 7.72 34.87
CA THR A 118 -8.70 8.17 35.21
C THR A 118 -7.81 8.47 34.00
N SER A 119 -8.20 8.09 32.77
CA SER A 119 -7.35 8.31 31.59
C SER A 119 -7.66 9.60 30.80
N ARG A 120 -8.53 10.49 31.29
CA ARG A 120 -8.77 11.82 30.68
C ARG A 120 -7.92 12.96 31.28
N ASN A 121 -7.21 12.72 32.38
CA ASN A 121 -6.48 13.78 33.11
C ASN A 121 -4.94 13.70 33.01
N VAL A 122 -4.38 12.99 32.02
CA VAL A 122 -2.90 12.97 31.79
C VAL A 122 -2.54 13.59 30.43
N LEU A 123 -3.47 14.29 29.79
CA LEU A 123 -3.21 15.16 28.64
C LEU A 123 -3.88 16.52 28.89
N SER A 124 -3.35 17.25 29.86
CA SER A 124 -3.52 18.70 30.02
C SER A 124 -2.23 19.28 30.56
#